data_AF-A0A8T5GH43-F1
#
_entry.id   AF-A0A8T5GH43-F1
#
_cell.length_a   1.000
_cell.length_b   1.000
_cell.length_c   1.000
_cell.angle_alpha   90.00
_cell.angle_beta   90.00
_cell.angle_gamma   90.00
#
_symmetry.space_group_name_H-M   'P 1'
#
loop_
_entity.id
_entity.type
_entity.pdbx_description
1 polymer ?
#
loop_
_entity_poly.entity_id
_entity_poly.type
_entity_poly.pdbx_seq_one_letter_code
_entity_poly.pdbx_strand_id
1 'polypeptide(L)'
;MDQSIEEVTYAVNDAATLLNLQGIDESGKPLPEDDPRAILHYRWMHELAQADKADPEPFPGHLEVTCPHCLSPVDEFYGERTAVEDRLATVDRYGNPKPGLQVERHLIDGDVVIFNRQPSLHRMSMMVHEVRVMKGHTFRFNLAVCTPYNADFDGDEMNLHVIQSEEARAEAKILMRVQEHILTPRYGGAVIGGIHDHISGAYLLSRPGTLIKQSNGLEMLGNIGFTGTLPEIVKDANGADCFRGQDLISLIIPDNIHLRFRSRSNDWVIVKDGDVEGTLDKRAIGAEDGRLLDAIVQTNGPELGARFLDEFTRMSIAACTSLGFTTGIDDEDLPEETIEAINAANAKASDEVNAELEKFGANGKNYEARPGRTPRETMEENIMQMLDKGKEEAGEFARDELNKSGSTNAAVNMAISGARGSMDNLTMMAASIGQAKVRGKRLERGYDDRVLPHFKRGGRGAPDRGFIASSFKRGLKPTEFFMLSVSGRESLVDTAVRTAKSGYMQRRLINAMDDLKVYDDEMLSVRNTANRIIQFSYGEDGIDPSRGVHGSPFNIDVIVDAALGTSGGLEIDRDSYERDIVEEDLGAWEDEAEESDGGEN
;
A
#
# COMPACT_ATOMS: atom_id res chain seq x y z
N MET A 1 -40.63 -11.26 -10.24
CA MET A 1 -41.04 -10.75 -8.92
C MET A 1 -40.41 -9.39 -8.79
N ASP A 2 -41.23 -8.37 -8.67
CA ASP A 2 -40.83 -6.98 -8.57
C ASP A 2 -40.08 -6.78 -7.24
N GLN A 3 -38.79 -6.48 -7.29
CA GLN A 3 -37.95 -6.20 -6.11
C GLN A 3 -37.75 -4.69 -6.01
N SER A 4 -38.84 -3.93 -5.92
CA SER A 4 -38.77 -2.57 -5.41
C SER A 4 -38.35 -2.65 -3.94
N ILE A 5 -37.10 -2.33 -3.64
CA ILE A 5 -36.62 -2.16 -2.27
C ILE A 5 -37.26 -0.86 -1.77
N GLU A 6 -38.32 -0.96 -0.98
CA GLU A 6 -38.84 0.19 -0.22
C GLU A 6 -37.78 0.60 0.80
N GLU A 7 -37.15 1.75 0.56
CA GLU A 7 -36.30 2.41 1.54
C GLU A 7 -37.20 2.92 2.69
N VAL A 8 -37.33 2.11 3.74
CA VAL A 8 -38.00 2.53 4.97
C VAL A 8 -37.02 3.41 5.74
N THR A 9 -37.21 4.73 5.62
CA THR A 9 -36.49 5.72 6.41
C THR A 9 -37.12 5.80 7.80
N TYR A 10 -36.39 5.32 8.81
CA TYR A 10 -36.80 5.42 10.20
C TYR A 10 -36.44 6.81 10.73
N ALA A 11 -37.45 7.64 10.98
CA ALA A 11 -37.28 8.90 11.71
C ALA A 11 -37.55 8.65 13.20
N VAL A 12 -36.67 9.15 14.06
CA VAL A 12 -36.89 9.10 15.51
C VAL A 12 -38.08 9.99 15.85
N ASN A 13 -39.13 9.40 16.43
CA ASN A 13 -40.24 10.16 17.00
C ASN A 13 -39.96 10.39 18.49
N ASP A 14 -39.29 11.50 18.79
CA ASP A 14 -38.89 11.86 20.16
C ASP A 14 -40.09 11.94 21.11
N ALA A 15 -41.22 12.47 20.64
CA ALA A 15 -42.43 12.61 21.45
C ALA A 15 -43.02 11.25 21.84
N ALA A 16 -43.13 10.32 20.89
CA ALA A 16 -43.61 8.96 21.17
C ALA A 16 -42.63 8.20 22.07
N THR A 17 -41.33 8.38 21.87
CA THR A 17 -40.29 7.74 22.70
C THR A 17 -40.35 8.20 24.16
N LEU A 18 -40.57 9.51 24.40
CA LEU A 18 -40.73 10.05 25.75
C LEU A 18 -41.98 9.52 26.47
N LEU A 19 -43.09 9.35 25.74
CA LEU A 19 -44.31 8.75 26.29
C LEU A 19 -44.11 7.27 26.63
N ASN A 20 -43.45 6.52 25.75
CA ASN A 20 -43.12 5.11 25.98
C ASN A 20 -42.23 4.91 27.22
N LEU A 21 -41.28 5.81 27.49
CA LEU A 21 -40.45 5.79 28.71
C LEU A 21 -41.25 6.05 30.00
N GLN A 22 -42.39 6.73 29.89
CA GLN A 22 -43.36 6.90 30.97
C GLN A 22 -44.34 5.73 31.08
N GLY A 23 -44.19 4.70 30.24
CA GLY A 23 -45.08 3.55 30.19
C GLY A 23 -46.43 3.87 29.58
N ILE A 24 -46.56 4.93 28.77
CA ILE A 24 -47.83 5.37 28.19
C ILE A 24 -47.75 5.53 26.66
N ASP A 25 -48.86 5.35 25.96
CA ASP A 25 -48.99 5.54 24.52
C ASP A 25 -49.21 7.01 24.12
N GLU A 26 -49.25 7.30 22.82
CA GLU A 26 -49.55 8.64 22.27
C GLU A 26 -50.91 9.21 22.70
N SER A 27 -51.81 8.36 23.20
CA SER A 27 -53.13 8.73 23.72
C SER A 27 -53.14 8.90 25.25
N GLY A 28 -51.99 8.77 25.92
CA GLY A 28 -51.84 8.88 27.37
C GLY A 28 -52.35 7.67 28.16
N LYS A 29 -52.56 6.51 27.51
CA LYS A 29 -52.95 5.26 28.20
C LYS A 29 -51.72 4.43 28.57
N PRO A 30 -51.73 3.75 29.73
CA PRO A 30 -50.64 2.86 30.11
C PRO A 30 -50.50 1.70 29.11
N LEU A 31 -49.27 1.49 28.67
CA LEU A 31 -48.85 0.38 27.82
C LEU A 31 -48.81 -0.91 28.66
N PRO A 32 -49.15 -2.08 28.12
CA PRO A 32 -48.99 -3.37 28.80
C PRO A 32 -47.54 -3.64 29.24
N GLU A 33 -47.35 -4.42 30.30
CA GLU A 33 -46.03 -4.78 30.86
C GLU A 33 -45.18 -5.61 29.88
N ASP A 34 -45.83 -6.36 29.01
CA ASP A 34 -45.24 -7.14 27.92
C ASP A 34 -45.09 -6.37 26.60
N ASP A 35 -45.45 -5.08 26.56
CA ASP A 35 -45.30 -4.26 25.35
C ASP A 35 -43.83 -3.92 25.10
N PRO A 36 -43.26 -4.26 23.93
CA PRO A 36 -41.86 -3.98 23.60
C PRO A 36 -41.47 -2.51 23.74
N ARG A 37 -42.42 -1.58 23.58
CA ARG A 37 -42.19 -0.14 23.69
C ARG A 37 -42.03 0.31 25.14
N ALA A 38 -42.59 -0.42 26.10
CA ALA A 38 -42.61 -0.06 27.52
C ALA A 38 -41.64 -0.90 28.37
N ILE A 39 -40.88 -1.83 27.77
CA ILE A 39 -39.88 -2.68 28.45
C ILE A 39 -39.01 -1.86 29.40
N LEU A 40 -38.57 -0.67 28.97
CA LEU A 40 -37.70 0.22 29.76
C LEU A 40 -38.38 0.80 31.00
N HIS A 41 -39.65 1.18 30.88
CA HIS A 41 -40.44 1.70 31.99
C HIS A 41 -40.63 0.62 33.06
N TYR A 42 -41.02 -0.57 32.63
CA TYR A 42 -41.30 -1.69 33.53
C TYR A 42 -40.02 -2.30 34.13
N ARG A 43 -38.88 -2.28 33.42
CA ARG A 43 -37.56 -2.56 34.03
C ARG A 43 -37.23 -1.57 35.14
N TRP A 44 -37.39 -0.26 34.90
CA TRP A 44 -37.13 0.75 35.92
C TRP A 44 -38.02 0.56 37.15
N MET A 45 -39.31 0.27 36.96
CA MET A 45 -40.22 -0.06 38.07
C MET A 45 -39.77 -1.32 38.83
N HIS A 46 -39.30 -2.34 38.11
CA HIS A 46 -38.80 -3.59 38.69
C HIS A 46 -37.54 -3.38 39.53
N GLU A 47 -36.58 -2.57 39.06
CA GLU A 47 -35.40 -2.18 39.84
C GLU A 47 -35.77 -1.34 41.07
N LEU A 48 -36.66 -0.35 40.91
CA LEU A 48 -37.09 0.51 42.00
C LEU A 48 -37.78 -0.29 43.11
N ALA A 49 -38.59 -1.28 42.75
CA ALA A 49 -39.24 -2.18 43.70
C ALA A 49 -38.24 -3.06 44.49
N GLN A 50 -37.01 -3.16 44.03
CA GLN A 50 -35.97 -4.04 44.59
C GLN A 50 -34.73 -3.31 45.09
N ALA A 51 -34.72 -1.97 45.03
CA ALA A 51 -33.58 -1.12 45.41
C ALA A 51 -33.09 -1.34 46.86
N ASP A 52 -33.98 -1.75 47.76
CA ASP A 52 -33.67 -2.01 49.17
C ASP A 52 -33.22 -3.47 49.45
N LYS A 53 -33.23 -4.36 48.45
CA LYS A 53 -32.82 -5.76 48.62
C LYS A 53 -31.30 -5.88 48.50
N ALA A 54 -30.69 -6.65 49.42
CA ALA A 54 -29.25 -6.95 49.37
C ALA A 54 -28.86 -7.88 48.21
N ASP A 55 -29.83 -8.64 47.68
CA ASP A 55 -29.68 -9.53 46.53
C ASP A 55 -30.94 -9.38 45.65
N PRO A 56 -30.91 -8.54 44.60
CA PRO A 56 -32.05 -8.31 43.72
C PRO A 56 -32.43 -9.56 42.92
N GLU A 57 -33.72 -9.77 42.68
CA GLU A 57 -34.20 -10.84 41.79
C GLU A 57 -33.85 -10.50 40.33
N PRO A 58 -33.50 -11.51 39.50
CA PRO A 58 -33.21 -11.30 38.09
C PRO A 58 -34.44 -10.81 37.34
N PHE A 59 -34.21 -10.06 36.25
CA PHE A 59 -35.30 -9.55 35.43
C PHE A 59 -36.18 -10.68 34.88
N PRO A 60 -37.51 -10.52 34.90
CA PRO A 60 -38.42 -11.37 34.16
C PRO A 60 -38.03 -11.42 32.68
N GLY A 61 -38.14 -12.59 32.02
CA GLY A 61 -37.67 -12.75 30.64
C GLY A 61 -38.32 -11.85 29.58
N HIS A 62 -39.50 -11.26 29.85
CA HIS A 62 -40.12 -10.27 28.95
C HIS A 62 -39.55 -8.85 29.12
N LEU A 63 -38.77 -8.62 30.19
CA LEU A 63 -38.07 -7.38 30.48
C LEU A 63 -36.59 -7.43 30.10
N GLU A 64 -36.08 -8.56 29.58
CA GLU A 64 -34.72 -8.64 29.06
C GLU A 64 -34.57 -7.83 27.76
N VAL A 65 -33.65 -6.86 27.75
CA VAL A 65 -33.33 -6.09 26.54
C VAL A 65 -32.36 -6.88 25.68
N THR A 66 -32.83 -7.31 24.51
CA THR A 66 -31.99 -7.97 23.51
C THR A 66 -31.53 -6.98 22.44
N CYS A 67 -30.34 -7.19 21.87
CA CYS A 67 -29.88 -6.39 20.73
C CYS A 67 -30.89 -6.50 19.56
N PRO A 68 -31.41 -5.39 19.02
CA PRO A 68 -32.43 -5.42 17.96
C PRO A 68 -31.95 -6.03 16.63
N HIS A 69 -30.64 -6.09 16.42
CA HIS A 69 -30.04 -6.66 15.20
C HIS A 69 -29.88 -8.20 15.28
N CYS A 70 -29.32 -8.72 16.38
CA CYS A 70 -28.93 -10.13 16.49
C CYS A 70 -29.62 -10.89 17.64
N LEU A 71 -30.53 -10.23 18.37
CA LEU A 71 -31.21 -10.74 19.56
C LEU A 71 -30.24 -11.21 20.67
N SER A 72 -29.05 -10.60 20.73
CA SER A 72 -27.86 -11.10 21.44
C SER A 72 -27.41 -12.48 20.94
N PRO A 73 -26.19 -12.60 20.39
CA PRO A 73 -25.70 -13.88 19.89
C PRO A 73 -25.64 -14.89 21.03
N VAL A 74 -25.93 -16.15 20.71
CA VAL A 74 -25.68 -17.26 21.62
C VAL A 74 -24.18 -17.47 21.65
N ASP A 75 -23.59 -17.43 22.84
CA ASP A 75 -22.22 -17.86 23.09
C ASP A 75 -22.07 -19.31 22.63
N GLU A 76 -21.19 -19.55 21.65
CA GLU A 76 -21.01 -20.89 21.07
C GLU A 76 -20.41 -21.91 22.06
N PHE A 77 -19.75 -21.43 23.12
CA PHE A 77 -19.11 -22.25 24.14
C PHE A 77 -20.06 -22.64 25.28
N TYR A 78 -20.89 -21.70 25.74
CA TYR A 78 -21.79 -21.90 26.88
C TYR A 78 -23.25 -22.15 26.47
N GLY A 79 -23.63 -21.85 25.22
CA GLY A 79 -25.01 -22.00 24.74
C GLY A 79 -26.00 -20.97 25.32
N GLU A 80 -25.49 -19.95 26.01
CA GLU A 80 -26.26 -18.87 26.63
C GLU A 80 -26.18 -17.60 25.76
N ARG A 81 -27.22 -16.77 25.73
CA ARG A 81 -27.16 -15.49 25.00
C ARG A 81 -26.27 -14.50 25.73
N THR A 82 -25.43 -13.77 25.00
CA THR A 82 -24.61 -12.70 25.60
C THR A 82 -25.51 -11.55 26.09
N ALA A 83 -25.37 -11.18 27.36
CA ALA A 83 -26.13 -10.08 27.92
C ALA A 83 -25.76 -8.74 27.24
N VAL A 84 -26.75 -7.90 26.97
CA VAL A 84 -26.53 -6.48 26.66
C VAL A 84 -26.52 -5.75 27.99
N GLU A 85 -25.41 -5.06 28.32
CA GLU A 85 -25.41 -4.21 29.51
C GLU A 85 -26.27 -2.97 29.23
N ASP A 86 -27.25 -2.74 30.10
CA ASP A 86 -28.02 -1.52 30.12
C ASP A 86 -27.91 -0.84 31.48
N ARG A 87 -27.78 0.49 31.45
CA ARG A 87 -27.68 1.30 32.67
C ARG A 87 -28.70 2.42 32.59
N LEU A 88 -29.52 2.54 33.64
CA LEU A 88 -30.34 3.72 33.89
C LEU A 88 -29.43 4.86 34.33
N ALA A 89 -28.82 5.54 33.36
CA ALA A 89 -28.01 6.72 33.61
C ALA A 89 -28.93 7.93 33.81
N THR A 90 -29.33 8.18 35.06
CA THR A 90 -30.07 9.40 35.44
C THR A 90 -29.21 10.67 35.33
N VAL A 91 -27.90 10.51 35.13
CA VAL A 91 -26.89 11.58 35.02
C VAL A 91 -25.75 11.14 34.09
N ASP A 92 -25.25 12.04 33.25
CA ASP A 92 -24.08 11.79 32.40
C ASP A 92 -22.75 11.79 33.20
N ARG A 93 -21.62 11.53 32.53
CA ARG A 93 -20.26 11.54 33.13
C ARG A 93 -19.89 12.88 33.79
N TYR A 94 -20.61 13.95 33.48
CA TYR A 94 -20.41 15.30 34.02
C TYR A 94 -21.48 15.68 35.06
N GLY A 95 -22.35 14.75 35.44
CA GLY A 95 -23.40 14.96 36.44
C GLY A 95 -24.60 15.74 35.92
N ASN A 96 -24.79 15.86 34.60
CA ASN A 96 -25.98 16.50 34.04
C ASN A 96 -27.12 15.49 33.93
N PRO A 97 -28.33 15.81 34.41
CA PRO A 97 -29.47 14.91 34.28
C PRO A 97 -29.86 14.74 32.82
N LYS A 98 -29.84 13.48 32.34
CA LYS A 98 -30.41 13.09 31.05
C LYS A 98 -31.57 12.12 31.31
N PRO A 99 -32.75 12.34 30.74
CA PRO A 99 -33.71 11.25 30.59
C PRO A 99 -33.10 10.22 29.63
N GLY A 100 -32.96 8.97 30.05
CA GLY A 100 -32.61 7.89 29.13
C GLY A 100 -32.06 6.62 29.76
N LEU A 101 -32.30 5.50 29.08
CA LEU A 101 -31.54 4.27 29.24
C LEU A 101 -30.33 4.33 28.30
N GLN A 102 -29.15 3.99 28.79
CA GLN A 102 -27.99 3.71 27.93
C GLN A 102 -27.92 2.21 27.68
N VAL A 103 -27.86 1.81 26.40
CA VAL A 103 -27.74 0.42 25.96
C VAL A 103 -26.36 0.21 25.36
N GLU A 104 -25.53 -0.63 25.98
CA GLU A 104 -24.24 -1.04 25.46
C GLU A 104 -24.41 -2.22 24.50
N ARG A 105 -24.86 -1.93 23.28
CA ARG A 105 -25.09 -2.94 22.25
C ARG A 105 -23.79 -3.48 21.65
N HIS A 106 -23.88 -4.68 21.08
CA HIS A 106 -22.83 -5.23 20.22
C HIS A 106 -22.59 -4.36 18.97
N LEU A 107 -21.41 -4.52 18.37
CA LEU A 107 -21.07 -3.92 17.08
C LEU A 107 -22.01 -4.42 15.97
N ILE A 108 -22.40 -3.51 15.09
CA ILE A 108 -23.23 -3.78 13.91
C ILE A 108 -22.57 -3.18 12.66
N ASP A 109 -23.10 -3.54 11.50
CA ASP A 109 -22.64 -3.01 10.23
C ASP A 109 -22.77 -1.47 10.19
N GLY A 110 -21.72 -0.79 9.73
CA GLY A 110 -21.64 0.67 9.67
C GLY A 110 -21.12 1.35 10.94
N ASP A 111 -20.85 0.61 12.02
CA ASP A 111 -20.20 1.18 13.20
C ASP A 111 -18.78 1.65 12.88
N VAL A 112 -18.38 2.77 13.49
CA VAL A 112 -17.09 3.41 13.23
C VAL A 112 -16.07 2.97 14.26
N VAL A 113 -14.95 2.40 13.81
CA VAL A 113 -13.88 1.86 14.67
C VAL A 113 -12.51 2.35 14.21
N ILE A 114 -11.57 2.48 15.14
CA ILE A 114 -10.19 2.81 14.80
C ILE A 114 -9.40 1.52 14.66
N PHE A 115 -8.72 1.36 13.53
CA PHE A 115 -7.92 0.20 13.21
C PHE A 115 -6.45 0.58 13.08
N ASN A 116 -5.59 -0.20 13.72
CA ASN A 116 -4.18 0.12 13.91
C ASN A 116 -3.27 -1.09 13.74
N ARG A 117 -2.10 -0.88 13.12
CA ARG A 117 -0.99 -1.83 13.14
C ARG A 117 0.22 -1.21 13.83
N GLN A 118 0.90 -2.03 14.64
CA GLN A 118 2.15 -1.65 15.29
C GLN A 118 3.34 -2.13 14.44
N PRO A 119 4.45 -1.37 14.38
CA PRO A 119 4.65 -0.04 14.97
C PRO A 119 3.95 1.07 14.17
N SER A 120 3.44 2.08 14.86
CA SER A 120 2.76 3.21 14.22
C SER A 120 3.75 4.32 13.87
N LEU A 121 4.22 4.30 12.62
CA LEU A 121 5.26 5.22 12.14
C LEU A 121 4.70 6.58 11.68
N HIS A 122 3.45 6.61 11.25
CA HIS A 122 2.79 7.84 10.80
C HIS A 122 1.29 7.79 11.13
N ARG A 123 0.59 8.93 11.00
CA ARG A 123 -0.84 9.01 11.37
C ARG A 123 -1.71 7.99 10.64
N MET A 124 -1.38 7.65 9.39
CA MET A 124 -2.13 6.66 8.59
C MET A 124 -1.94 5.21 9.06
N SER A 125 -1.03 4.93 10.01
CA SER A 125 -0.97 3.62 10.67
C SER A 125 -2.13 3.42 11.66
N MET A 126 -2.97 4.44 11.85
CA MET A 126 -4.17 4.43 12.69
C MET A 126 -5.29 5.19 11.97
N MET A 127 -6.20 4.47 11.34
CA MET A 127 -7.30 5.05 10.54
C MET A 127 -8.64 4.45 10.94
N VAL A 128 -9.70 5.12 10.54
CA VAL A 128 -11.07 4.77 10.88
C VAL A 128 -11.71 3.97 9.76
N HIS A 129 -12.24 2.80 10.13
CA HIS A 129 -12.97 1.90 9.25
C HIS A 129 -14.43 1.79 9.68
N GLU A 130 -15.27 1.35 8.75
CA GLU A 130 -16.65 0.97 9.02
C GLU A 130 -16.73 -0.54 9.22
N VAL A 131 -17.36 -0.95 10.32
CA VAL A 131 -17.51 -2.36 10.68
C VAL A 131 -18.44 -3.05 9.69
N ARG A 132 -18.05 -4.26 9.30
CA ARG A 132 -18.91 -5.23 8.64
C ARG A 132 -18.76 -6.58 9.34
N VAL A 133 -19.82 -7.01 10.00
CA VAL A 133 -19.85 -8.25 10.78
C VAL A 133 -19.93 -9.43 9.82
N MET A 134 -18.91 -10.28 9.85
CA MET A 134 -18.83 -11.47 9.00
C MET A 134 -18.39 -12.67 9.81
N LYS A 135 -18.75 -13.87 9.36
CA LYS A 135 -18.30 -15.12 9.99
C LYS A 135 -16.78 -15.25 9.91
N GLY A 136 -16.13 -15.72 10.97
CA GLY A 136 -14.68 -15.95 11.06
C GLY A 136 -14.06 -15.35 12.32
N HIS A 137 -12.76 -15.59 12.51
CA HIS A 137 -12.00 -15.16 13.69
C HIS A 137 -10.86 -14.19 13.35
N THR A 138 -10.92 -13.54 12.19
CA THR A 138 -9.89 -12.62 11.71
C THR A 138 -10.50 -11.28 11.31
N PHE A 139 -9.73 -10.20 11.48
CA PHE A 139 -10.05 -8.92 10.86
C PHE A 139 -9.80 -9.00 9.36
N ARG A 140 -10.67 -8.37 8.58
CA ARG A 140 -10.55 -8.28 7.13
C ARG A 140 -10.66 -6.83 6.72
N PHE A 141 -9.73 -6.38 5.89
CA PHE A 141 -9.69 -5.04 5.33
C PHE A 141 -9.24 -5.14 3.86
N ASN A 142 -9.41 -4.05 3.11
CA ASN A 142 -9.11 -4.03 1.68
C ASN A 142 -7.59 -4.06 1.43
N LEU A 143 -7.15 -4.87 0.45
CA LEU A 143 -5.75 -5.01 0.04
C LEU A 143 -5.12 -3.68 -0.38
N ALA A 144 -5.90 -2.77 -0.98
CA ALA A 144 -5.40 -1.45 -1.36
C ALA A 144 -4.94 -0.60 -0.17
N VAL A 145 -5.37 -0.96 1.05
CA VAL A 145 -5.07 -0.26 2.31
C VAL A 145 -3.93 -0.95 3.07
N CYS A 146 -3.28 -1.97 2.51
CA CYS A 146 -2.13 -2.62 3.14
C CYS A 146 -0.92 -1.67 3.28
N THR A 147 -0.64 -0.85 2.26
CA THR A 147 0.54 0.02 2.21
C THR A 147 0.62 1.01 3.38
N PRO A 148 -0.44 1.77 3.75
CA PRO A 148 -0.40 2.63 4.95
C PRO A 148 -0.13 1.89 6.27
N TYR A 149 -0.56 0.64 6.39
CA TYR A 149 -0.29 -0.15 7.60
C TYR A 149 1.06 -0.87 7.54
N ASN A 150 1.72 -0.85 6.38
CA ASN A 150 2.82 -1.75 6.03
C ASN A 150 2.48 -3.20 6.39
N ALA A 151 1.23 -3.60 6.16
CA ALA A 151 0.68 -4.88 6.60
C ALA A 151 0.84 -5.93 5.50
N ASP A 152 1.23 -7.12 5.91
CA ASP A 152 1.18 -8.32 5.09
C ASP A 152 0.20 -9.33 5.70
N PHE A 153 0.18 -10.55 5.16
CA PHE A 153 -0.70 -11.64 5.61
C PHE A 153 0.09 -12.89 5.98
N ASP A 154 1.32 -12.74 6.47
CA ASP A 154 2.18 -13.86 6.86
C ASP A 154 1.99 -14.33 8.32
N GLY A 155 1.13 -13.63 9.07
CA GLY A 155 0.92 -13.83 10.51
C GLY A 155 0.72 -12.54 11.31
N ASP A 156 0.67 -11.39 10.62
CA ASP A 156 0.46 -10.07 11.21
C ASP A 156 -0.76 -9.96 12.15
N GLU A 157 -0.57 -9.24 13.25
CA GLU A 157 -1.60 -8.88 14.22
C GLU A 157 -1.93 -7.38 14.15
N MET A 158 -3.22 -7.04 14.29
CA MET A 158 -3.72 -5.67 14.25
C MET A 158 -4.70 -5.40 15.39
N ASN A 159 -4.71 -4.16 15.86
CA ASN A 159 -5.54 -3.71 16.97
C ASN A 159 -6.79 -2.99 16.47
N LEU A 160 -7.91 -3.23 17.15
CA LEU A 160 -9.18 -2.57 16.88
C LEU A 160 -9.67 -1.85 18.15
N HIS A 161 -9.94 -0.56 18.03
CA HIS A 161 -10.42 0.29 19.11
C HIS A 161 -11.85 0.75 18.82
N VAL A 162 -12.78 0.46 19.73
CA VAL A 162 -14.18 0.85 19.60
C VAL A 162 -14.44 2.18 20.28
N ILE A 163 -14.91 3.16 19.50
CA ILE A 163 -15.18 4.51 19.98
C ILE A 163 -16.53 4.55 20.71
N GLN A 164 -16.53 5.10 21.93
CA GLN A 164 -17.73 5.10 22.80
C GLN A 164 -18.56 6.38 22.67
N SER A 165 -17.94 7.56 22.79
CA SER A 165 -18.68 8.83 22.75
C SER A 165 -19.07 9.21 21.32
N GLU A 166 -20.27 9.74 21.15
CA GLU A 166 -20.77 10.19 19.84
C GLU A 166 -19.94 11.33 19.26
N GLU A 167 -19.42 12.23 20.10
CA GLU A 167 -18.50 13.31 19.67
C GLU A 167 -17.22 12.75 19.05
N ALA A 168 -16.61 11.77 19.70
CA ALA A 168 -15.40 11.13 19.17
C ALA A 168 -15.70 10.30 17.93
N ARG A 169 -16.89 9.67 17.84
CA ARG A 169 -17.32 8.97 16.61
C ARG A 169 -17.47 9.94 15.45
N ALA A 170 -18.08 11.10 15.68
CA ALA A 170 -18.23 12.14 14.67
C ALA A 170 -16.87 12.69 14.23
N GLU A 171 -15.98 13.02 15.18
CA GLU A 171 -14.62 13.48 14.88
C GLU A 171 -13.83 12.45 14.06
N ALA A 172 -13.83 11.20 14.51
CA ALA A 172 -13.19 10.08 13.84
C ALA A 172 -13.74 9.85 12.43
N LYS A 173 -15.07 9.93 12.26
CA LYS A 173 -15.73 9.78 10.96
C LYS A 173 -15.39 10.92 10.00
N ILE A 174 -15.25 12.14 10.48
CA ILE A 174 -14.97 13.31 9.63
C ILE A 174 -13.48 13.39 9.28
N LEU A 175 -12.59 13.10 10.23
CA LEU A 175 -11.16 13.41 10.08
C LEU A 175 -10.26 12.22 9.77
N MET A 176 -10.66 11.00 10.17
CA MET A 176 -9.75 9.84 10.20
C MET A 176 -10.18 8.69 9.30
N ARG A 177 -11.30 8.83 8.56
CA ARG A 177 -11.77 7.81 7.62
C ARG A 177 -10.68 7.49 6.59
N VAL A 178 -10.60 6.22 6.18
CA VAL A 178 -9.59 5.74 5.22
C VAL A 178 -9.58 6.58 3.93
N GLN A 179 -10.75 6.92 3.36
CA GLN A 179 -10.80 7.70 2.13
C GLN A 179 -10.21 9.11 2.25
N GLU A 180 -10.25 9.71 3.44
CA GLU A 180 -9.69 11.04 3.71
C GLU A 180 -8.15 11.02 3.78
N HIS A 181 -7.56 9.82 3.69
CA HIS A 181 -6.13 9.57 3.79
C HIS A 181 -5.59 8.76 2.59
N ILE A 182 -6.29 8.80 1.45
CA ILE A 182 -5.74 8.25 0.19
C ILE A 182 -4.43 8.98 -0.14
N LEU A 183 -4.41 10.32 -0.06
CA LEU A 183 -3.22 11.13 -0.29
C LEU A 183 -2.40 11.30 1.00
N THR A 184 -1.10 11.01 0.92
CA THR A 184 -0.20 11.13 2.07
C THR A 184 0.21 12.59 2.36
N PRO A 185 0.29 13.01 3.63
CA PRO A 185 0.85 14.31 4.00
C PRO A 185 2.37 14.41 3.83
N ARG A 186 3.07 13.30 3.51
CA ARG A 186 4.53 13.32 3.31
C ARG A 186 4.91 14.01 2.00
N TYR A 187 4.12 13.81 0.95
CA TYR A 187 4.42 14.33 -0.38
C TYR A 187 3.20 14.65 -1.25
N GLY A 188 1.96 14.33 -0.85
CA GLY A 188 0.79 14.63 -1.67
C GLY A 188 0.60 13.71 -2.87
N GLY A 189 0.75 12.40 -2.65
CA GLY A 189 0.40 11.36 -3.63
C GLY A 189 -0.32 10.20 -2.95
N ALA A 190 -1.02 9.39 -3.73
CA ALA A 190 -1.87 8.31 -3.25
C ALA A 190 -1.04 7.19 -2.63
N VAL A 191 -1.04 7.08 -1.30
CA VAL A 191 -0.40 5.96 -0.59
C VAL A 191 -1.30 4.72 -0.55
N ILE A 192 -2.61 4.92 -0.67
CA ILE A 192 -3.61 3.86 -0.84
C ILE A 192 -3.83 3.68 -2.33
N GLY A 193 -3.68 2.45 -2.84
CA GLY A 193 -3.79 2.17 -4.27
C GLY A 193 -3.72 0.69 -4.58
N GLY A 194 -3.81 0.35 -5.87
CA GLY A 194 -3.65 -1.02 -6.32
C GLY A 194 -2.26 -1.57 -6.01
N ILE A 195 -2.19 -2.83 -5.60
CA ILE A 195 -0.95 -3.58 -5.38
C ILE A 195 -1.04 -4.91 -6.12
N HIS A 196 0.11 -5.49 -6.48
CA HIS A 196 0.23 -6.85 -7.05
C HIS A 196 -0.81 -7.15 -8.14
N ASP A 197 -1.77 -8.03 -7.86
CA ASP A 197 -2.80 -8.50 -8.80
C ASP A 197 -3.68 -7.38 -9.36
N HIS A 198 -3.89 -6.30 -8.62
CA HIS A 198 -4.61 -5.13 -9.15
C HIS A 198 -3.85 -4.49 -10.31
N ILE A 199 -2.52 -4.40 -10.18
CA ILE A 199 -1.64 -3.85 -11.22
C ILE A 199 -1.55 -4.82 -12.40
N SER A 200 -1.34 -6.12 -12.14
CA SER A 200 -1.32 -7.15 -13.18
C SER A 200 -2.65 -7.14 -13.96
N GLY A 201 -3.79 -7.12 -13.29
CA GLY A 201 -5.10 -7.13 -13.94
C GLY A 201 -5.36 -5.89 -14.78
N ALA A 202 -5.00 -4.71 -14.26
CA ALA A 202 -5.07 -3.46 -15.01
C ALA A 202 -4.19 -3.50 -16.25
N TYR A 203 -2.95 -3.97 -16.11
CA TYR A 203 -2.01 -4.10 -17.22
C TYR A 203 -2.53 -5.07 -18.29
N LEU A 204 -2.98 -6.26 -17.89
CA LEU A 204 -3.50 -7.26 -18.81
C LEU A 204 -4.72 -6.75 -19.58
N LEU A 205 -5.62 -6.01 -18.91
CA LEU A 205 -6.86 -5.50 -19.47
C LEU A 205 -6.67 -4.28 -20.38
N SER A 206 -5.82 -3.33 -19.99
CA SER A 206 -5.64 -2.05 -20.69
C SER A 206 -4.67 -2.09 -21.88
N ARG A 207 -3.89 -3.18 -22.03
CA ARG A 207 -2.94 -3.33 -23.15
C ARG A 207 -3.63 -3.11 -24.51
N PRO A 208 -3.04 -2.27 -25.40
CA PRO A 208 -3.59 -2.04 -26.72
C PRO A 208 -3.84 -3.33 -27.51
N GLY A 209 -5.04 -3.45 -28.08
CA GLY A 209 -5.45 -4.63 -28.85
C GLY A 209 -6.03 -5.78 -28.01
N THR A 210 -6.13 -5.64 -26.69
CA THR A 210 -6.77 -6.65 -25.83
C THR A 210 -8.27 -6.69 -26.08
N LEU A 211 -8.75 -7.85 -26.54
CA LEU A 211 -10.18 -8.14 -26.76
C LEU A 211 -10.68 -9.11 -25.69
N ILE A 212 -11.74 -8.71 -24.99
CA ILE A 212 -12.39 -9.51 -23.96
C ILE A 212 -13.70 -10.06 -24.54
N LYS A 213 -13.91 -11.37 -24.47
CA LYS A 213 -15.18 -11.99 -24.88
C LYS A 213 -16.35 -11.34 -24.12
N GLN A 214 -17.45 -11.08 -24.81
CA GLN A 214 -18.62 -10.40 -24.23
C GLN A 214 -19.09 -11.04 -22.91
N SER A 215 -19.09 -12.38 -22.82
CA SER A 215 -19.44 -13.10 -21.58
C SER A 215 -18.58 -12.69 -20.39
N ASN A 216 -17.26 -12.63 -20.60
CA ASN A 216 -16.30 -12.32 -19.55
C ASN A 216 -16.36 -10.83 -19.20
N GLY A 217 -16.55 -9.95 -20.19
CA GLY A 217 -16.74 -8.52 -19.93
C GLY A 217 -18.00 -8.23 -19.12
N LEU A 218 -19.11 -8.91 -19.39
CA LEU A 218 -20.34 -8.79 -18.59
C LEU A 218 -20.16 -9.32 -17.17
N GLU A 219 -19.37 -10.38 -16.97
CA GLU A 219 -19.01 -10.88 -15.64
C GLU A 219 -18.17 -9.86 -14.86
N MET A 220 -17.16 -9.26 -15.50
CA MET A 220 -16.36 -8.18 -14.90
C MET A 220 -17.23 -6.99 -14.47
N LEU A 221 -18.13 -6.54 -15.34
CA LEU A 221 -19.08 -5.46 -15.04
C LEU A 221 -20.09 -5.85 -13.95
N GLY A 222 -20.48 -7.13 -13.89
CA GLY A 222 -21.33 -7.67 -12.84
C GLY A 222 -20.68 -7.59 -11.45
N ASN A 223 -19.37 -7.83 -11.35
CA ASN A 223 -18.63 -7.78 -10.08
C ASN A 223 -18.55 -6.38 -9.46
N ILE A 224 -18.64 -5.33 -10.29
CA ILE A 224 -18.72 -3.94 -9.84
C ILE A 224 -20.17 -3.42 -9.76
N GLY A 225 -21.16 -4.24 -10.12
CA GLY A 225 -22.57 -3.84 -10.12
C GLY A 225 -22.88 -2.72 -11.12
N PHE A 226 -22.18 -2.67 -12.26
CA PHE A 226 -22.34 -1.60 -13.24
C PHE A 226 -23.72 -1.62 -13.91
N THR A 227 -24.41 -0.47 -13.93
CA THR A 227 -25.75 -0.31 -14.50
C THR A 227 -25.81 0.71 -15.65
N GLY A 228 -24.66 1.17 -16.14
CA GLY A 228 -24.58 2.19 -17.21
C GLY A 228 -24.73 1.62 -18.62
N THR A 229 -24.43 2.45 -19.61
CA THR A 229 -24.39 2.04 -21.02
C THR A 229 -23.18 1.15 -21.29
N LEU A 230 -23.41 0.02 -21.95
CA LEU A 230 -22.33 -0.89 -22.33
C LEU A 230 -21.47 -0.29 -23.45
N PRO A 231 -20.18 -0.65 -23.52
CA PRO A 231 -19.26 -0.15 -24.55
C PRO A 231 -19.55 -0.80 -25.90
N GLU A 232 -18.92 -0.28 -26.95
CA GLU A 232 -19.10 -0.79 -28.31
C GLU A 232 -18.61 -2.25 -28.43
N ILE A 233 -19.42 -3.08 -29.10
CA ILE A 233 -19.08 -4.47 -29.34
C ILE A 233 -18.23 -4.55 -30.62
N VAL A 234 -17.00 -5.02 -30.47
CA VAL A 234 -16.05 -5.28 -31.55
C VAL A 234 -16.01 -6.77 -31.83
N LYS A 235 -15.78 -7.15 -33.09
CA LYS A 235 -15.63 -8.56 -33.48
C LYS A 235 -14.17 -8.98 -33.49
N ASP A 236 -13.85 -10.09 -32.83
CA ASP A 236 -12.55 -10.74 -32.92
C ASP A 236 -12.33 -11.39 -34.31
N ALA A 237 -11.11 -11.81 -34.61
CA ALA A 237 -10.72 -12.54 -35.83
C ALA A 237 -11.59 -13.78 -36.11
N ASN A 238 -12.16 -14.38 -35.07
CA ASN A 238 -13.06 -15.53 -35.16
C ASN A 238 -14.55 -15.16 -35.32
N GLY A 239 -14.88 -13.86 -35.44
CA GLY A 239 -16.23 -13.34 -35.56
C GLY A 239 -17.04 -13.33 -34.26
N ALA A 240 -16.39 -13.59 -33.12
CA ALA A 240 -17.01 -13.54 -31.80
C ALA A 240 -17.15 -12.09 -31.31
N ASP A 241 -18.24 -11.82 -30.60
CA ASP A 241 -18.52 -10.51 -30.02
C ASP A 241 -17.66 -10.28 -28.77
N CYS A 242 -16.91 -9.19 -28.78
CA CYS A 242 -15.92 -8.82 -27.78
C CYS A 242 -16.05 -7.34 -27.39
N PHE A 243 -15.53 -7.00 -26.22
CA PHE A 243 -15.28 -5.61 -25.81
C PHE A 243 -13.78 -5.35 -25.86
N ARG A 244 -13.39 -4.11 -26.13
CA ARG A 244 -12.00 -3.68 -25.93
C ARG A 244 -11.76 -3.50 -24.42
N GLY A 245 -10.63 -3.97 -23.93
CA GLY A 245 -10.32 -3.87 -22.51
C GLY A 245 -10.18 -2.42 -22.01
N GLN A 246 -9.67 -1.52 -22.84
CA GLN A 246 -9.62 -0.08 -22.57
C GLN A 246 -11.03 0.50 -22.37
N ASP A 247 -11.96 0.21 -23.28
CA ASP A 247 -13.34 0.70 -23.20
C ASP A 247 -14.05 0.21 -21.93
N LEU A 248 -13.72 -0.98 -21.41
CA LEU A 248 -14.28 -1.47 -20.13
C LEU A 248 -13.77 -0.65 -18.93
N ILE A 249 -12.50 -0.25 -18.93
CA ILE A 249 -11.92 0.56 -17.85
C ILE A 249 -12.40 2.02 -17.95
N SER A 250 -12.57 2.56 -19.15
CA SER A 250 -13.08 3.92 -19.34
C SER A 250 -14.44 4.15 -18.65
N LEU A 251 -15.28 3.10 -18.53
CA LEU A 251 -16.61 3.20 -17.90
C LEU A 251 -16.60 3.58 -16.41
N ILE A 252 -15.48 3.32 -15.71
CA ILE A 252 -15.36 3.64 -14.28
C ILE A 252 -14.59 4.94 -14.04
N ILE A 253 -14.04 5.56 -15.09
CA ILE A 253 -13.30 6.81 -14.98
C ILE A 253 -14.26 7.97 -15.24
N PRO A 254 -14.27 9.00 -14.37
CA PRO A 254 -15.14 10.16 -14.58
C PRO A 254 -14.79 10.95 -15.85
N ASP A 255 -15.81 11.42 -16.56
CA ASP A 255 -15.68 12.20 -17.81
C ASP A 255 -14.90 13.51 -17.63
N ASN A 256 -14.73 14.00 -16.41
CA ASN A 256 -14.01 15.27 -16.15
C ASN A 256 -12.50 15.10 -15.96
N ILE A 257 -11.96 13.91 -16.25
CA ILE A 257 -10.54 13.59 -16.10
C ILE A 257 -9.81 13.71 -17.43
N HIS A 258 -8.77 14.55 -17.43
CA HIS A 258 -7.84 14.72 -18.54
C HIS A 258 -6.43 14.60 -18.01
N LEU A 259 -5.70 13.58 -18.47
CA LEU A 259 -4.36 13.31 -17.98
C LEU A 259 -3.53 12.66 -19.08
N ARG A 260 -2.26 13.04 -19.15
CA ARG A 260 -1.26 12.34 -19.95
C ARG A 260 -0.05 12.04 -19.10
N PHE A 261 0.40 10.79 -19.13
CA PHE A 261 1.63 10.37 -18.46
C PHE A 261 2.29 9.20 -19.17
N ARG A 262 3.56 8.96 -18.86
CA ARG A 262 4.30 7.80 -19.36
C ARG A 262 4.18 6.66 -18.36
N SER A 263 3.64 5.53 -18.80
CA SER A 263 3.55 4.30 -18.02
C SER A 263 4.95 3.77 -17.71
N ARG A 264 5.06 2.87 -16.74
CA ARG A 264 6.32 2.17 -16.42
C ARG A 264 6.78 1.31 -17.59
N SER A 265 5.82 0.82 -18.36
CA SER A 265 6.02 0.07 -19.61
C SER A 265 6.54 0.95 -20.77
N ASN A 266 6.79 2.24 -20.54
CA ASN A 266 7.20 3.25 -21.52
C ASN A 266 6.15 3.61 -22.59
N ASP A 267 4.89 3.25 -22.38
CA ASP A 267 3.77 3.65 -23.22
C ASP A 267 3.21 5.00 -22.79
N TRP A 268 2.70 5.79 -23.74
CA TRP A 268 1.89 6.96 -23.40
C TRP A 268 0.50 6.52 -22.98
N VAL A 269 0.10 6.92 -21.77
CA VAL A 269 -1.28 6.83 -21.31
C VAL A 269 -1.92 8.19 -21.48
N ILE A 270 -3.04 8.22 -22.18
CA ILE A 270 -3.81 9.42 -22.45
C ILE A 270 -5.24 9.17 -22.01
N VAL A 271 -5.72 9.96 -21.07
CA VAL A 271 -7.11 9.95 -20.62
C VAL A 271 -7.77 11.23 -21.13
N LYS A 272 -8.86 11.08 -21.90
CA LYS A 272 -9.64 12.21 -22.44
C LYS A 272 -11.11 11.98 -22.17
N ASP A 273 -11.73 12.90 -21.45
CA ASP A 273 -13.18 12.81 -21.17
C ASP A 273 -13.56 11.44 -20.57
N GLY A 274 -12.71 10.86 -19.72
CA GLY A 274 -12.89 9.50 -19.17
C GLY A 274 -12.38 8.35 -20.04
N ASP A 275 -12.16 8.56 -21.34
CA ASP A 275 -11.67 7.53 -22.25
C ASP A 275 -10.16 7.33 -22.13
N VAL A 276 -9.75 6.08 -21.89
CA VAL A 276 -8.34 5.68 -21.74
C VAL A 276 -7.76 5.13 -23.04
N GLU A 277 -6.63 5.69 -23.44
CA GLU A 277 -5.71 5.10 -24.41
C GLU A 277 -4.37 4.81 -23.74
N GLY A 278 -3.76 3.67 -24.08
CA GLY A 278 -2.49 3.21 -23.53
C GLY A 278 -2.63 2.11 -22.48
N THR A 279 -1.50 1.74 -21.87
CA THR A 279 -1.41 0.64 -20.91
C THR A 279 -1.35 1.19 -19.47
N LEU A 280 -2.30 0.80 -18.63
CA LEU A 280 -2.35 1.13 -17.21
C LEU A 280 -1.52 0.14 -16.39
N ASP A 281 -0.53 0.64 -15.67
CA ASP A 281 0.35 -0.14 -14.81
C ASP A 281 0.50 0.52 -13.42
N LYS A 282 1.56 0.24 -12.66
CA LYS A 282 1.78 0.82 -11.33
C LYS A 282 1.66 2.36 -11.34
N ARG A 283 2.08 3.04 -12.41
CA ARG A 283 1.98 4.52 -12.52
C ARG A 283 0.55 5.04 -12.66
N ALA A 284 -0.42 4.19 -12.99
CA ALA A 284 -1.81 4.59 -13.10
C ALA A 284 -2.52 4.53 -11.74
N ILE A 285 -2.48 3.37 -11.08
CA ILE A 285 -3.30 3.06 -9.91
C ILE A 285 -2.48 2.64 -8.68
N GLY A 286 -1.19 2.42 -8.85
CA GLY A 286 -0.32 1.82 -7.85
C GLY A 286 -0.28 2.65 -6.57
N ALA A 287 -0.17 1.99 -5.43
CA ALA A 287 0.21 2.69 -4.21
C ALA A 287 1.53 3.45 -4.41
N GLU A 288 1.57 4.68 -3.91
CA GLU A 288 2.65 5.69 -3.98
C GLU A 288 2.91 6.35 -5.34
N ASP A 289 2.49 5.76 -6.46
CA ASP A 289 2.79 6.21 -7.83
C ASP A 289 1.54 6.35 -8.73
N GLY A 290 0.34 6.25 -8.16
CA GLY A 290 -0.93 6.18 -8.88
C GLY A 290 -1.42 7.53 -9.43
N ARG A 291 -0.88 7.99 -10.57
CA ARG A 291 -1.21 9.31 -11.15
C ARG A 291 -2.67 9.48 -11.56
N LEU A 292 -3.33 8.41 -12.04
CA LEU A 292 -4.75 8.46 -12.40
C LEU A 292 -5.61 8.57 -11.13
N LEU A 293 -5.25 7.83 -10.08
CA LEU A 293 -5.93 7.90 -8.79
C LEU A 293 -5.78 9.29 -8.15
N ASP A 294 -4.56 9.84 -8.18
CA ASP A 294 -4.28 11.20 -7.70
C ASP A 294 -5.16 12.23 -8.41
N ALA A 295 -5.24 12.17 -9.73
CA ALA A 295 -6.04 13.11 -10.53
C ALA A 295 -7.54 13.03 -10.16
N ILE A 296 -8.07 11.83 -9.96
CA ILE A 296 -9.47 11.62 -9.55
C ILE A 296 -9.72 12.16 -8.15
N VAL A 297 -8.86 11.82 -7.18
CA VAL A 297 -9.02 12.28 -5.79
C VAL A 297 -8.91 13.81 -5.69
N GLN A 298 -7.99 14.42 -6.43
CA GLN A 298 -7.79 15.88 -6.44
C GLN A 298 -8.95 16.63 -7.10
N THR A 299 -9.52 16.08 -8.19
CA THR A 299 -10.57 16.76 -8.97
C THR A 299 -11.97 16.51 -8.40
N ASN A 300 -12.25 15.29 -7.96
CA ASN A 300 -13.59 14.83 -7.59
C ASN A 300 -13.74 14.59 -6.07
N GLY A 301 -12.64 14.66 -5.32
CA GLY A 301 -12.62 14.46 -3.88
C GLY A 301 -12.45 13.00 -3.44
N PRO A 302 -12.23 12.78 -2.14
CA PRO A 302 -11.87 11.47 -1.58
C PRO A 302 -13.00 10.43 -1.69
N GLU A 303 -14.27 10.83 -1.58
CA GLU A 303 -15.41 9.91 -1.67
C GLU A 303 -15.52 9.26 -3.06
N LEU A 304 -15.39 10.06 -4.12
CA LEU A 304 -15.38 9.55 -5.51
C LEU A 304 -14.09 8.79 -5.82
N GLY A 305 -12.94 9.23 -5.29
CA GLY A 305 -11.70 8.49 -5.40
C GLY A 305 -11.75 7.10 -4.75
N ALA A 306 -12.37 6.98 -3.57
CA ALA A 306 -12.57 5.71 -2.89
C ALA A 306 -13.51 4.78 -3.67
N ARG A 307 -14.61 5.32 -4.20
CA ARG A 307 -15.52 4.57 -5.08
C ARG A 307 -14.80 4.05 -6.33
N PHE A 308 -14.05 4.91 -7.00
CA PHE A 308 -13.25 4.54 -8.16
C PHE A 308 -12.25 3.43 -7.81
N LEU A 309 -11.53 3.56 -6.69
CA LEU A 309 -10.57 2.56 -6.24
C LEU A 309 -11.23 1.19 -5.98
N ASP A 310 -12.40 1.17 -5.35
CA ASP A 310 -13.17 -0.06 -5.11
C ASP A 310 -13.66 -0.70 -6.41
N GLU A 311 -14.17 0.09 -7.36
CA GLU A 311 -14.60 -0.40 -8.67
C GLU A 311 -13.41 -0.92 -9.50
N PHE A 312 -12.32 -0.15 -9.54
CA PHE A 312 -11.10 -0.50 -10.26
C PHE A 312 -10.48 -1.78 -9.73
N THR A 313 -10.25 -1.88 -8.42
CA THR A 313 -9.62 -3.07 -7.80
C THR A 313 -10.42 -4.34 -8.06
N ARG A 314 -11.75 -4.29 -7.96
CA ARG A 314 -12.64 -5.42 -8.28
C ARG A 314 -12.61 -5.78 -9.76
N MET A 315 -12.63 -4.79 -10.65
CA MET A 315 -12.54 -5.02 -12.09
C MET A 315 -11.20 -5.66 -12.47
N SER A 316 -10.08 -5.17 -11.92
CA SER A 316 -8.75 -5.74 -12.17
C SER A 316 -8.65 -7.20 -11.71
N ILE A 317 -9.20 -7.55 -10.54
CA ILE A 317 -9.22 -8.95 -10.07
C ILE A 317 -10.10 -9.82 -10.96
N ALA A 318 -11.25 -9.31 -11.42
CA ALA A 318 -12.10 -10.03 -12.37
C ALA A 318 -11.39 -10.24 -13.71
N ALA A 319 -10.57 -9.26 -14.15
CA ALA A 319 -9.74 -9.37 -15.33
C ALA A 319 -8.66 -10.44 -15.19
N CYS A 320 -7.92 -10.45 -14.08
CA CYS A 320 -6.95 -11.52 -13.76
C CYS A 320 -7.60 -12.90 -13.77
N THR A 321 -8.78 -13.03 -13.15
CA THR A 321 -9.52 -14.30 -13.09
C THR A 321 -9.96 -14.78 -14.47
N SER A 322 -10.44 -13.87 -15.31
CA SER A 322 -10.98 -14.20 -16.64
C SER A 322 -9.89 -14.48 -17.68
N LEU A 323 -8.78 -13.73 -17.63
CA LEU A 323 -7.67 -13.87 -18.58
C LEU A 323 -6.72 -15.00 -18.18
N GLY A 324 -6.66 -15.32 -16.88
CA GLY A 324 -5.70 -16.25 -16.31
C GLY A 324 -4.32 -15.63 -16.23
N PHE A 325 -3.70 -15.71 -15.06
CA PHE A 325 -2.34 -15.23 -14.85
C PHE A 325 -1.61 -16.17 -13.91
N THR A 326 -0.48 -16.71 -14.35
CA THR A 326 0.35 -17.65 -13.59
C THR A 326 1.78 -17.50 -14.04
N THR A 327 2.73 -17.85 -13.18
CA THR A 327 4.15 -17.91 -13.52
C THR A 327 4.67 -19.34 -13.32
N GLY A 328 5.69 -19.72 -14.09
CA GLY A 328 6.35 -21.01 -14.03
C GLY A 328 7.87 -20.88 -14.08
N ILE A 329 8.58 -21.99 -13.87
CA ILE A 329 10.05 -22.02 -13.93
C ILE A 329 10.54 -21.75 -15.37
N ASP A 330 9.71 -22.05 -16.35
CA ASP A 330 9.93 -21.83 -17.79
C ASP A 330 9.93 -20.36 -18.19
N ASP A 331 9.33 -19.46 -17.40
CA ASP A 331 9.38 -18.01 -17.64
C ASP A 331 10.84 -17.46 -17.59
N GLU A 332 11.76 -18.21 -17.02
CA GLU A 332 13.18 -17.84 -16.92
C GLU A 332 14.07 -18.67 -17.85
N ASP A 333 13.50 -19.44 -18.79
CA ASP A 333 14.28 -20.26 -19.73
C ASP A 333 14.98 -19.36 -20.74
N LEU A 334 16.30 -19.56 -20.86
CA LEU A 334 17.14 -18.88 -21.84
C LEU A 334 17.65 -19.90 -22.87
N PRO A 335 17.71 -19.54 -24.16
CA PRO A 335 18.38 -20.35 -25.17
C PRO A 335 19.86 -20.58 -24.82
N GLU A 336 20.40 -21.69 -25.32
CA GLU A 336 21.80 -22.07 -25.08
C GLU A 336 22.78 -21.00 -25.58
N GLU A 337 22.48 -20.34 -26.70
CA GLU A 337 23.26 -19.21 -27.25
C GLU A 337 23.37 -18.04 -26.25
N THR A 338 22.24 -17.66 -25.63
CA THR A 338 22.21 -16.59 -24.62
C THR A 338 22.98 -17.01 -23.35
N ILE A 339 22.86 -18.28 -22.94
CA ILE A 339 23.62 -18.83 -21.82
C ILE A 339 25.13 -18.79 -22.08
N GLU A 340 25.57 -19.14 -23.28
CA GLU A 340 26.98 -19.04 -23.69
C GLU A 340 27.48 -17.59 -23.66
N ALA A 341 26.67 -16.63 -24.16
CA ALA A 341 26.99 -15.21 -24.11
C ALA A 341 27.14 -14.69 -22.66
N ILE A 342 26.22 -15.07 -21.76
CA ILE A 342 26.28 -14.74 -20.33
C ILE A 342 27.55 -15.32 -19.69
N ASN A 343 27.88 -16.58 -19.99
CA ASN A 343 29.09 -17.21 -19.47
C ASN A 343 30.36 -16.51 -20.00
N ALA A 344 30.36 -16.07 -21.26
CA ALA A 344 31.45 -15.32 -21.86
C ALA A 344 31.62 -13.94 -21.20
N ALA A 345 30.52 -13.22 -20.93
CA ALA A 345 30.55 -11.93 -20.22
C ALA A 345 31.11 -12.07 -18.80
N ASN A 346 30.64 -13.06 -18.04
CA ASN A 346 31.15 -13.35 -16.69
C ASN A 346 32.65 -13.75 -16.70
N ALA A 347 33.08 -14.50 -17.72
CA ALA A 347 34.48 -14.89 -17.89
C ALA A 347 35.36 -13.67 -18.23
N LYS A 348 34.93 -12.83 -19.17
CA LYS A 348 35.58 -11.57 -19.53
C LYS A 348 35.75 -10.65 -18.31
N ALA A 349 34.71 -10.47 -17.50
CA ALA A 349 34.81 -9.70 -16.25
C ALA A 349 35.83 -10.30 -15.27
N SER A 350 35.88 -11.64 -15.15
CA SER A 350 36.87 -12.33 -14.32
C SER A 350 38.30 -12.13 -14.84
N ASP A 351 38.48 -12.12 -16.16
CA ASP A 351 39.78 -11.89 -16.81
C ASP A 351 40.24 -10.43 -16.66
N GLU A 352 39.33 -9.46 -16.75
CA GLU A 352 39.61 -8.05 -16.45
C GLU A 352 40.08 -7.86 -15.00
N VAL A 353 39.45 -8.55 -14.04
CA VAL A 353 39.90 -8.55 -12.65
C VAL A 353 41.30 -9.14 -12.51
N ASN A 354 41.61 -10.23 -13.23
CA ASN A 354 42.96 -10.80 -13.22
C ASN A 354 43.99 -9.82 -13.79
N ALA A 355 43.67 -9.15 -14.90
CA ALA A 355 44.53 -8.12 -15.49
C ALA A 355 44.74 -6.92 -14.54
N GLU A 356 43.72 -6.52 -13.80
CA GLU A 356 43.83 -5.45 -12.81
C GLU A 356 44.69 -5.84 -11.60
N LEU A 357 44.57 -7.09 -11.13
CA LEU A 357 45.43 -7.66 -10.10
C LEU A 357 46.90 -7.73 -10.56
N GLU A 358 47.15 -8.02 -11.84
CA GLU A 358 48.50 -7.98 -12.42
C GLU A 358 49.09 -6.57 -12.42
N LYS A 359 48.30 -5.54 -12.76
CA LYS A 359 48.74 -4.13 -12.67
C LYS A 359 49.08 -3.70 -11.25
N PHE A 360 48.30 -4.17 -10.26
CA PHE A 360 48.58 -3.91 -8.85
C PHE A 360 49.90 -4.58 -8.39
N GLY A 361 50.20 -5.77 -8.93
CA GLY A 361 51.39 -6.53 -8.58
C GLY A 361 51.42 -6.97 -7.11
N ALA A 362 52.59 -7.31 -6.58
CA ALA A 362 52.69 -7.87 -5.22
C ALA A 362 52.39 -6.85 -4.09
N ASN A 363 52.73 -5.57 -4.30
CA ASN A 363 52.71 -4.55 -3.24
C ASN A 363 52.07 -3.21 -3.66
N GLY A 364 51.52 -3.07 -4.87
CA GLY A 364 50.85 -1.83 -5.30
C GLY A 364 51.74 -0.59 -5.42
N LYS A 365 53.08 -0.73 -5.38
CA LYS A 365 54.03 0.40 -5.30
C LYS A 365 53.98 1.35 -6.50
N ASN A 366 53.66 0.82 -7.68
CA ASN A 366 53.57 1.59 -8.92
C ASN A 366 52.10 1.77 -9.37
N TYR A 367 51.15 1.47 -8.49
CA TYR A 367 49.74 1.55 -8.81
C TYR A 367 49.22 2.97 -8.55
N GLU A 368 48.53 3.54 -9.53
CA GLU A 368 47.99 4.89 -9.43
C GLU A 368 46.77 4.88 -8.50
N ALA A 369 46.92 5.49 -7.33
CA ALA A 369 45.84 5.61 -6.36
C ALA A 369 44.98 6.84 -6.65
N ARG A 370 43.66 6.71 -6.49
CA ARG A 370 42.75 7.85 -6.55
C ARG A 370 43.01 8.78 -5.36
N PRO A 371 42.81 10.12 -5.51
CA PRO A 371 42.95 11.05 -4.40
C PRO A 371 42.10 10.64 -3.19
N GLY A 372 42.68 10.68 -1.99
CA GLY A 372 41.98 10.35 -0.73
C GLY A 372 41.87 8.85 -0.42
N ARG A 373 42.33 7.95 -1.30
CA ARG A 373 42.26 6.50 -1.11
C ARG A 373 43.63 5.84 -1.17
N THR A 374 43.77 4.70 -0.50
CA THR A 374 44.98 3.89 -0.62
C THR A 374 45.03 3.20 -1.99
N PRO A 375 46.22 2.80 -2.48
CA PRO A 375 46.34 2.00 -3.71
C PRO A 375 45.50 0.72 -3.66
N ARG A 376 45.38 0.10 -2.48
CA ARG A 376 44.58 -1.12 -2.28
C ARG A 376 43.09 -0.85 -2.39
N GLU A 377 42.59 0.21 -1.76
CA GLU A 377 41.19 0.60 -1.88
C GLU A 377 40.84 0.97 -3.31
N THR A 378 41.73 1.69 -4.00
CA THR A 378 41.55 2.04 -5.41
C THR A 378 41.44 0.80 -6.29
N MET A 379 42.30 -0.20 -6.07
CA MET A 379 42.24 -1.48 -6.78
C MET A 379 40.92 -2.23 -6.50
N GLU A 380 40.49 -2.32 -5.24
CA GLU A 380 39.24 -2.99 -4.89
C GLU A 380 38.02 -2.30 -5.53
N GLU A 381 38.01 -0.96 -5.59
CA GLU A 381 36.95 -0.22 -6.28
C GLU A 381 36.94 -0.41 -7.79
N ASN A 382 38.11 -0.36 -8.42
CA ASN A 382 38.23 -0.62 -9.85
C ASN A 382 37.72 -2.03 -10.17
N ILE A 383 38.06 -3.02 -9.33
CA ILE A 383 37.56 -4.40 -9.46
C ILE A 383 36.03 -4.44 -9.27
N MET A 384 35.47 -3.76 -8.27
CA MET A 384 34.01 -3.73 -8.09
C MET A 384 33.31 -3.13 -9.31
N GLN A 385 33.81 -2.01 -9.85
CA GLN A 385 33.28 -1.40 -11.09
C GLN A 385 33.35 -2.34 -12.29
N MET A 386 34.42 -3.12 -12.44
CA MET A 386 34.54 -4.12 -13.51
C MET A 386 33.52 -5.26 -13.35
N LEU A 387 33.32 -5.75 -12.12
CA LEU A 387 32.38 -6.82 -11.84
C LEU A 387 30.92 -6.37 -11.97
N ASP A 388 30.62 -5.14 -11.56
CA ASP A 388 29.29 -4.54 -11.70
C ASP A 388 28.95 -4.35 -13.20
N LYS A 389 29.90 -3.88 -14.02
CA LYS A 389 29.75 -3.84 -15.49
C LYS A 389 29.58 -5.23 -16.11
N GLY A 390 30.32 -6.21 -15.62
CA GLY A 390 30.17 -7.60 -16.07
C GLY A 390 28.80 -8.18 -15.75
N LYS A 391 28.25 -7.87 -14.57
CA LYS A 391 26.88 -8.22 -14.17
C LYS A 391 25.85 -7.54 -15.09
N GLU A 392 26.04 -6.26 -15.39
CA GLU A 392 25.18 -5.48 -16.28
C GLU A 392 25.15 -6.07 -17.70
N GLU A 393 26.32 -6.33 -18.31
CA GLU A 393 26.44 -6.96 -19.63
C GLU A 393 25.77 -8.35 -19.67
N ALA A 394 25.98 -9.18 -18.64
CA ALA A 394 25.30 -10.46 -18.49
C ALA A 394 23.77 -10.32 -18.33
N GLY A 395 23.34 -9.30 -17.59
CA GLY A 395 21.94 -8.96 -17.36
C GLY A 395 21.24 -8.51 -18.63
N GLU A 396 21.89 -7.68 -19.46
CA GLU A 396 21.36 -7.19 -20.74
C GLU A 396 21.06 -8.35 -21.70
N PHE A 397 21.95 -9.33 -21.84
CA PHE A 397 21.70 -10.50 -22.68
C PHE A 397 20.44 -11.27 -22.26
N ALA A 398 20.26 -11.48 -20.95
CA ALA A 398 19.06 -12.12 -20.45
C ALA A 398 17.82 -11.23 -20.62
N ARG A 399 17.94 -9.93 -20.37
CA ARG A 399 16.85 -8.96 -20.49
C ARG A 399 16.31 -8.90 -21.91
N ASP A 400 17.20 -8.81 -22.88
CA ASP A 400 16.84 -8.75 -24.30
C ASP A 400 16.15 -10.03 -24.75
N GLU A 401 16.59 -11.19 -24.26
CA GLU A 401 15.95 -12.46 -24.58
C GLU A 401 14.59 -12.61 -23.91
N LEU A 402 14.48 -12.32 -22.61
CA LEU A 402 13.21 -12.38 -21.87
C LEU A 402 12.18 -11.41 -22.45
N ASN A 403 12.61 -10.23 -22.92
CA ASN A 403 11.75 -9.27 -23.59
C ASN A 403 11.25 -9.74 -24.96
N LYS A 404 11.95 -10.64 -25.66
CA LYS A 404 11.45 -11.24 -26.92
C LYS A 404 10.24 -12.14 -26.67
N SER A 405 10.22 -12.85 -25.54
CA SER A 405 9.04 -13.60 -25.10
C SER A 405 7.86 -12.68 -24.77
N GLY A 406 8.14 -11.39 -24.53
CA GLY A 406 7.18 -10.29 -24.57
C GLY A 406 5.95 -10.52 -23.70
N SER A 407 4.77 -10.24 -24.26
CA SER A 407 3.48 -10.28 -23.57
C SER A 407 3.04 -11.69 -23.11
N THR A 408 3.73 -12.75 -23.53
CA THR A 408 3.41 -14.13 -23.18
C THR A 408 4.07 -14.61 -21.90
N ASN A 409 5.15 -13.93 -21.46
CA ASN A 409 5.87 -14.27 -20.24
C ASN A 409 5.27 -13.51 -19.05
N ALA A 410 4.73 -14.24 -18.08
CA ALA A 410 4.07 -13.64 -16.94
C ALA A 410 5.04 -12.94 -15.98
N ALA A 411 6.23 -13.51 -15.78
CA ALA A 411 7.26 -12.94 -14.91
C ALA A 411 7.74 -11.58 -15.46
N VAL A 412 7.95 -11.50 -16.78
CA VAL A 412 8.30 -10.24 -17.46
C VAL A 412 7.15 -9.22 -17.36
N ASN A 413 5.90 -9.65 -17.57
CA ASN A 413 4.74 -8.77 -17.41
C ASN A 413 4.64 -8.21 -15.97
N MET A 414 4.93 -8.99 -14.93
CA MET A 414 4.94 -8.50 -13.54
C MET A 414 6.03 -7.46 -13.30
N ALA A 415 7.24 -7.69 -13.81
CA ALA A 415 8.38 -6.79 -13.65
C ALA A 415 8.20 -5.47 -14.42
N ILE A 416 7.68 -5.53 -15.66
CA ILE A 416 7.45 -4.35 -16.51
C ILE A 416 6.28 -3.51 -15.96
N SER A 417 5.18 -4.16 -15.56
CA SER A 417 4.02 -3.45 -15.00
C SER A 417 4.28 -2.88 -13.60
N GLY A 418 5.31 -3.35 -12.90
CA GLY A 418 5.58 -2.98 -11.51
C GLY A 418 4.62 -3.62 -10.52
N ALA A 419 3.95 -4.71 -10.91
CA ALA A 419 3.07 -5.44 -10.02
C ALA A 419 3.85 -6.11 -8.90
N ARG A 420 4.94 -6.82 -9.23
CA ARG A 420 5.87 -7.42 -8.27
C ARG A 420 7.19 -7.79 -8.95
N GLY A 421 8.30 -7.51 -8.26
CA GLY A 421 9.64 -7.79 -8.76
C GLY A 421 10.13 -6.78 -9.80
N SER A 422 11.42 -6.84 -10.10
CA SER A 422 12.11 -5.98 -11.07
C SER A 422 12.73 -6.81 -12.19
N MET A 423 13.14 -6.14 -13.29
CA MET A 423 13.94 -6.80 -14.32
C MET A 423 15.27 -7.30 -13.76
N ASP A 424 15.84 -6.63 -12.77
CA ASP A 424 17.08 -7.07 -12.11
C ASP A 424 16.87 -8.36 -11.31
N ASN A 425 15.70 -8.56 -10.71
CA ASN A 425 15.39 -9.83 -10.06
C ASN A 425 15.34 -10.96 -11.10
N LEU A 426 14.74 -10.73 -12.26
CA LEU A 426 14.72 -11.71 -13.35
C LEU A 426 16.11 -12.01 -13.91
N THR A 427 16.97 -11.00 -14.06
CA THR A 427 18.35 -11.22 -14.51
C THR A 427 19.18 -11.96 -13.47
N MET A 428 18.95 -11.76 -12.17
CA MET A 428 19.59 -12.57 -11.12
C MET A 428 19.10 -14.03 -11.14
N MET A 429 17.83 -14.26 -11.44
CA MET A 429 17.25 -15.61 -11.52
C MET A 429 17.69 -16.37 -12.77
N ALA A 430 17.80 -15.69 -13.92
CA ALA A 430 18.11 -16.30 -15.21
C ALA A 430 19.61 -16.23 -15.60
N ALA A 431 20.30 -15.11 -15.33
CA ALA A 431 21.66 -14.82 -15.82
C ALA A 431 22.77 -15.03 -14.80
N SER A 432 22.91 -14.11 -13.84
CA SER A 432 24.03 -14.05 -12.88
C SER A 432 23.64 -13.20 -11.68
N ILE A 433 23.93 -13.66 -10.46
CA ILE A 433 23.65 -12.89 -9.23
C ILE A 433 24.61 -11.72 -9.09
N GLY A 434 25.88 -11.90 -9.45
CA GLY A 434 26.91 -10.87 -9.37
C GLY A 434 27.74 -10.92 -8.08
N GLN A 435 28.25 -9.75 -7.65
CA GLN A 435 29.21 -9.67 -6.54
C GLN A 435 28.50 -9.60 -5.18
N ALA A 436 28.74 -10.59 -4.32
CA ALA A 436 28.32 -10.53 -2.92
C ALA A 436 29.13 -9.46 -2.16
N LYS A 437 28.45 -8.55 -1.46
CA LYS A 437 29.09 -7.45 -0.73
C LYS A 437 28.83 -7.60 0.78
N VAL A 438 29.80 -7.17 1.58
CA VAL A 438 29.66 -7.01 3.04
C VAL A 438 30.21 -5.64 3.43
N ARG A 439 29.39 -4.75 3.99
CA ARG A 439 29.73 -3.35 4.34
C ARG A 439 30.33 -2.57 3.18
N GLY A 440 29.72 -2.70 2.00
CA GLY A 440 30.18 -2.05 0.77
C GLY A 440 31.49 -2.59 0.19
N LYS A 441 32.04 -3.69 0.73
CA LYS A 441 33.30 -4.30 0.27
C LYS A 441 33.09 -5.74 -0.17
N ARG A 442 33.97 -6.25 -1.04
CA ARG A 442 34.02 -7.69 -1.35
C ARG A 442 34.37 -8.50 -0.11
N LEU A 443 34.11 -9.81 -0.14
CA LEU A 443 34.33 -10.66 1.04
C LEU A 443 35.83 -10.73 1.39
N GLU A 444 36.20 -10.16 2.54
CA GLU A 444 37.56 -10.24 3.05
C GLU A 444 37.73 -11.17 4.25
N ARG A 445 36.68 -11.31 5.07
CA ARG A 445 36.71 -12.06 6.32
C ARG A 445 36.64 -13.57 6.07
N GLY A 446 37.53 -14.32 6.71
CA GLY A 446 37.60 -15.77 6.56
C GLY A 446 38.81 -16.37 7.28
N TYR A 447 39.50 -17.27 6.60
CA TYR A 447 40.74 -17.89 7.04
C TYR A 447 41.96 -16.98 6.79
N ASP A 448 43.10 -17.38 7.31
CA ASP A 448 44.39 -16.73 7.08
C ASP A 448 44.69 -16.56 5.58
N ASP A 449 44.72 -15.30 5.12
CA ASP A 449 44.89 -14.84 3.72
C ASP A 449 43.88 -15.41 2.68
N ARG A 450 42.68 -15.85 3.08
CA ARG A 450 41.64 -16.32 2.12
C ARG A 450 40.25 -16.39 2.75
N VAL A 451 39.20 -16.25 1.94
CA VAL A 451 37.81 -16.32 2.44
C VAL A 451 37.41 -17.74 2.82
N LEU A 452 37.62 -18.71 1.93
CA LEU A 452 37.29 -20.13 2.13
C LEU A 452 38.54 -21.02 1.99
N PRO A 453 38.56 -22.21 2.63
CA PRO A 453 39.72 -23.10 2.58
C PRO A 453 39.94 -23.74 1.20
N HIS A 454 38.93 -23.65 0.32
CA HIS A 454 38.95 -24.11 -1.07
C HIS A 454 39.79 -23.20 -1.98
N PHE A 455 40.02 -21.95 -1.58
CA PHE A 455 40.81 -21.00 -2.36
C PHE A 455 42.29 -20.98 -1.92
N LYS A 456 43.15 -20.56 -2.85
CA LYS A 456 44.58 -20.38 -2.57
C LYS A 456 44.78 -19.20 -1.62
N ARG A 457 45.79 -19.29 -0.75
CA ARG A 457 46.19 -18.18 0.12
C ARG A 457 46.66 -17.00 -0.73
N GLY A 458 46.26 -15.79 -0.35
CA GLY A 458 46.53 -14.57 -1.09
C GLY A 458 45.63 -14.36 -2.32
N GLY A 459 44.68 -15.26 -2.58
CA GLY A 459 43.72 -15.14 -3.68
C GLY A 459 42.86 -13.88 -3.57
N ARG A 460 42.73 -13.16 -4.69
CA ARG A 460 41.90 -11.95 -4.83
C ARG A 460 41.08 -11.93 -6.11
N GLY A 461 41.05 -13.05 -6.83
CA GLY A 461 40.24 -13.17 -8.05
C GLY A 461 38.75 -12.98 -7.73
N ALA A 462 37.96 -12.79 -8.78
CA ALA A 462 36.51 -12.64 -8.68
C ALA A 462 35.85 -13.76 -7.81
N PRO A 463 36.07 -15.07 -8.07
CA PRO A 463 35.45 -16.13 -7.27
C PRO A 463 36.01 -16.23 -5.84
N ASP A 464 37.27 -15.84 -5.61
CA ASP A 464 37.90 -15.90 -4.28
C ASP A 464 37.24 -14.94 -3.28
N ARG A 465 36.61 -13.88 -3.80
CA ARG A 465 36.07 -12.75 -3.04
C ARG A 465 34.55 -12.60 -3.19
N GLY A 466 33.86 -13.62 -3.68
CA GLY A 466 32.40 -13.69 -3.66
C GLY A 466 31.68 -13.21 -4.91
N PHE A 467 32.32 -13.21 -6.08
CA PHE A 467 31.60 -13.09 -7.35
C PHE A 467 30.86 -14.38 -7.68
N ILE A 468 29.56 -14.28 -7.93
CA ILE A 468 28.65 -15.40 -8.20
C ILE A 468 28.20 -15.31 -9.66
N ALA A 469 28.83 -16.11 -10.52
CA ALA A 469 28.50 -16.18 -11.94
C ALA A 469 27.27 -17.06 -12.24
N SER A 470 26.82 -17.85 -11.26
CA SER A 470 25.64 -18.70 -11.39
C SER A 470 24.37 -17.90 -11.12
N SER A 471 23.26 -18.33 -11.71
CA SER A 471 21.92 -17.80 -11.44
C SER A 471 21.16 -18.70 -10.46
N PHE A 472 20.05 -18.20 -9.88
CA PHE A 472 19.21 -19.02 -8.99
C PHE A 472 18.64 -20.25 -9.69
N LYS A 473 18.23 -20.10 -10.96
CA LYS A 473 17.69 -21.20 -11.75
C LYS A 473 18.71 -22.28 -12.06
N ARG A 474 19.93 -21.89 -12.43
CA ARG A 474 21.02 -22.85 -12.71
C ARG A 474 21.50 -23.56 -11.45
N GLY A 475 21.35 -22.91 -10.30
CA GLY A 475 21.80 -23.40 -9.01
C GLY A 475 23.23 -22.94 -8.68
N LEU A 476 23.47 -22.74 -7.39
CA LEU A 476 24.72 -22.17 -6.88
C LEU A 476 25.73 -23.26 -6.52
N LYS A 477 27.01 -22.98 -6.75
CA LYS A 477 28.09 -23.82 -6.20
C LYS A 477 28.11 -23.72 -4.67
N PRO A 478 28.62 -24.73 -3.95
CA PRO A 478 28.70 -24.68 -2.48
C PRO A 478 29.45 -23.45 -1.94
N THR A 479 30.49 -22.98 -2.64
CA THR A 479 31.23 -21.76 -2.29
C THR A 479 30.41 -20.50 -2.52
N GLU A 480 29.70 -20.42 -3.65
CA GLU A 480 28.82 -19.30 -4.01
C GLU A 480 27.64 -19.21 -3.03
N PHE A 481 27.01 -20.34 -2.70
CA PHE A 481 25.92 -20.41 -1.73
C PHE A 481 26.34 -19.88 -0.35
N PHE A 482 27.50 -20.30 0.15
CA PHE A 482 28.01 -19.81 1.44
C PHE A 482 28.30 -18.31 1.39
N MET A 483 28.97 -17.83 0.34
CA MET A 483 29.33 -16.42 0.17
C MET A 483 28.09 -15.53 0.04
N LEU A 484 27.07 -15.97 -0.69
CA LEU A 484 25.77 -15.30 -0.78
C LEU A 484 25.08 -15.23 0.58
N SER A 485 25.09 -16.34 1.33
CA SER A 485 24.50 -16.42 2.67
C SER A 485 25.16 -15.45 3.67
N VAL A 486 26.46 -15.20 3.51
CA VAL A 486 27.20 -14.21 4.33
C VAL A 486 26.71 -12.79 4.02
N SER A 487 26.49 -12.46 2.75
CA SER A 487 25.95 -11.16 2.35
C SER A 487 24.51 -10.98 2.82
N GLY A 488 23.64 -11.96 2.61
CA GLY A 488 22.26 -11.92 3.11
C GLY A 488 22.14 -11.81 4.64
N ARG A 489 23.14 -12.28 5.40
CA ARG A 489 23.17 -12.10 6.86
C ARG A 489 23.37 -10.64 7.26
N GLU A 490 24.12 -9.87 6.49
CA GLU A 490 24.29 -8.44 6.75
C GLU A 490 22.96 -7.71 6.65
N SER A 491 22.24 -7.89 5.53
CA SER A 491 20.94 -7.25 5.30
C SER A 491 19.97 -7.52 6.46
N LEU A 492 19.88 -8.78 6.91
CA LEU A 492 19.03 -9.16 8.06
C LEU A 492 19.45 -8.48 9.37
N VAL A 493 20.75 -8.31 9.61
CA VAL A 493 21.24 -7.67 10.84
C VAL A 493 21.03 -6.16 10.79
N ASP A 494 21.27 -5.53 9.64
CA ASP A 494 21.13 -4.09 9.48
C ASP A 494 19.66 -3.66 9.58
N THR A 495 18.73 -4.43 9.00
CA THR A 495 17.28 -4.21 9.19
C THR A 495 16.93 -4.18 10.68
N ALA A 496 17.46 -5.12 11.49
CA ALA A 496 17.17 -5.17 12.93
C ALA A 496 17.81 -4.02 13.73
N VAL A 497 19.02 -3.59 13.37
CA VAL A 497 19.74 -2.52 14.10
C VAL A 497 19.19 -1.14 13.77
N ARG A 498 18.77 -0.89 12.52
CA ARG A 498 18.27 0.41 12.07
C ARG A 498 16.99 0.82 12.79
N THR A 499 16.09 -0.11 13.08
CA THR A 499 14.81 0.14 13.76
C THR A 499 14.98 0.89 15.08
N ALA A 500 16.01 0.55 15.86
CA ALA A 500 16.25 1.20 17.16
C ALA A 500 16.70 2.66 17.00
N LYS A 501 17.56 2.94 16.02
CA LYS A 501 18.06 4.30 15.76
C LYS A 501 16.98 5.20 15.16
N SER A 502 16.27 4.70 14.15
CA SER A 502 15.21 5.46 13.46
C SER A 502 14.06 5.79 14.41
N GLY A 503 13.58 4.82 15.18
CA GLY A 503 12.50 5.04 16.15
C GLY A 503 12.90 6.01 17.27
N TYR A 504 14.14 5.95 17.75
CA TYR A 504 14.62 6.90 18.76
C TYR A 504 14.73 8.34 18.20
N MET A 505 15.25 8.48 16.97
CA MET A 505 15.30 9.77 16.28
C MET A 505 13.88 10.34 16.09
N GLN A 506 12.95 9.52 15.62
CA GLN A 506 11.54 9.90 15.44
C GLN A 506 10.94 10.39 16.74
N ARG A 507 11.10 9.65 17.85
CA ARG A 507 10.61 10.08 19.17
C ARG A 507 11.19 11.43 19.61
N ARG A 508 12.48 11.66 19.37
CA ARG A 508 13.13 12.94 19.71
C ARG A 508 12.53 14.09 18.91
N LEU A 509 12.25 13.88 17.63
CA LEU A 509 11.63 14.88 16.76
C LEU A 509 10.19 15.17 17.15
N ILE A 510 9.39 14.13 17.43
CA ILE A 510 8.00 14.28 17.89
C ILE A 510 7.96 15.10 19.18
N ASN A 511 8.75 14.73 20.20
CA ASN A 511 8.77 15.44 21.48
C ASN A 511 9.32 16.88 21.38
N ALA A 512 9.98 17.25 20.29
CA ALA A 512 10.48 18.60 20.07
C ALA A 512 9.48 19.48 19.30
N MET A 513 8.49 18.89 18.63
CA MET A 513 7.60 19.58 17.69
C MET A 513 6.10 19.33 17.97
N ASP A 514 5.75 18.57 19.01
CA ASP A 514 4.37 18.21 19.37
C ASP A 514 3.50 19.44 19.73
N ASP A 515 4.15 20.52 20.15
CA ASP A 515 3.50 21.74 20.60
C ASP A 515 3.28 22.79 19.48
N LEU A 516 3.74 22.49 18.26
CA LEU A 516 3.60 23.35 17.09
C LEU A 516 2.21 23.23 16.46
N LYS A 517 1.57 24.38 16.20
CA LYS A 517 0.25 24.47 15.57
C LYS A 517 0.20 25.59 14.54
N VAL A 518 -0.57 25.37 13.48
CA VAL A 518 -0.94 26.42 12.52
C VAL A 518 -2.07 27.24 13.12
N TYR A 519 -1.93 28.56 13.11
CA TYR A 519 -2.95 29.50 13.58
C TYR A 519 -3.73 30.08 12.41
N ASP A 520 -5.02 30.34 12.64
CA ASP A 520 -5.91 31.00 11.68
C ASP A 520 -5.69 32.52 11.70
N ASP A 521 -4.53 32.95 11.21
CA ASP A 521 -4.22 34.34 10.89
C ASP A 521 -3.96 34.50 9.37
N GLU A 522 -3.81 35.74 8.91
CA GLU A 522 -3.70 36.06 7.47
C GLU A 522 -2.58 35.29 6.74
N MET A 523 -1.52 34.90 7.46
CA MET A 523 -0.36 34.20 6.90
C MET A 523 -0.28 32.74 7.32
N LEU A 524 -1.26 32.19 8.04
CA LEU A 524 -1.21 30.83 8.59
C LEU A 524 0.07 30.56 9.40
N SER A 525 0.40 31.45 10.35
CA SER A 525 1.65 31.34 11.09
C SER A 525 1.72 30.07 11.96
N VAL A 526 2.91 29.48 12.05
CA VAL A 526 3.18 28.31 12.90
C VAL A 526 3.71 28.80 14.24
N ARG A 527 3.02 28.45 15.32
CA ARG A 527 3.38 28.89 16.66
C ARG A 527 3.40 27.72 17.63
N ASN A 528 4.24 27.87 18.65
CA ASN A 528 4.32 26.91 19.74
C ASN A 528 3.28 27.23 20.85
N THR A 529 3.20 26.40 21.88
CA THR A 529 2.22 26.59 22.99
C THR A 529 2.43 27.88 23.80
N ALA A 530 3.65 28.43 23.80
CA ALA A 530 3.97 29.73 24.39
C ALA A 530 3.64 30.91 23.45
N ASN A 531 2.93 30.67 22.35
CA ASN A 531 2.55 31.64 21.31
C ASN A 531 3.76 32.34 20.67
N ARG A 532 4.92 31.66 20.62
CA ARG A 532 6.10 32.12 19.89
C ARG A 532 5.99 31.67 18.45
N ILE A 533 6.17 32.62 17.53
CA ILE A 533 6.15 32.35 16.09
C ILE A 533 7.44 31.61 15.71
N ILE A 534 7.28 30.44 15.09
CA ILE A 534 8.35 29.62 14.55
C ILE A 534 8.47 29.83 13.05
N GLN A 535 7.33 29.88 12.34
CA GLN A 535 7.25 30.27 10.94
C GLN A 535 6.21 31.37 10.76
N PHE A 536 6.54 32.39 9.97
CA PHE A 536 5.61 33.47 9.64
C PHE A 536 4.51 33.02 8.68
N SER A 537 4.83 32.09 7.78
CA SER A 537 3.90 31.42 6.87
C SER A 537 4.13 29.92 6.91
N TYR A 538 3.07 29.13 7.04
CA TYR A 538 3.15 27.67 7.04
C TYR A 538 3.79 27.17 5.75
N GLY A 539 4.92 26.44 5.84
CA GLY A 539 5.59 25.90 4.65
C GLY A 539 6.14 26.95 3.69
N GLU A 540 6.17 28.23 4.08
CA GLU A 540 6.50 29.40 3.22
C GLU A 540 5.54 29.66 2.04
N ASP A 541 4.66 28.71 1.69
CA ASP A 541 3.66 28.81 0.63
C ASP A 541 2.20 28.70 1.12
N GLY A 542 1.99 28.31 2.37
CA GLY A 542 0.67 28.12 2.99
C GLY A 542 -0.05 26.83 2.56
N ILE A 543 0.65 25.88 1.91
CA ILE A 543 0.01 24.74 1.25
C ILE A 543 0.23 23.46 2.06
N ASP A 544 -0.88 22.77 2.37
CA ASP A 544 -0.83 21.42 2.92
C ASP A 544 -0.25 20.46 1.86
N PRO A 545 0.85 19.75 2.12
CA PRO A 545 1.43 18.80 1.16
C PRO A 545 0.43 17.75 0.67
N SER A 546 -0.53 17.33 1.50
CA SER A 546 -1.57 16.36 1.09
C SER A 546 -2.57 16.92 0.07
N ARG A 547 -2.66 18.25 -0.06
CA ARG A 547 -3.47 18.96 -1.05
C ARG A 547 -2.65 19.44 -2.26
N GLY A 548 -1.32 19.33 -2.19
CA GLY A 548 -0.43 19.53 -3.32
C GLY A 548 -0.26 18.26 -4.17
N VAL A 549 0.61 18.34 -5.17
CA VAL A 549 0.93 17.23 -6.08
C VAL A 549 2.42 16.94 -6.01
N HIS A 550 2.81 15.89 -5.30
CA HIS A 550 4.23 15.52 -5.13
C HIS A 550 5.12 16.70 -4.64
N GLY A 551 4.59 17.52 -3.73
CA GLY A 551 5.26 18.71 -3.19
C GLY A 551 5.14 19.96 -4.07
N SER A 552 4.51 19.88 -5.25
CA SER A 552 4.19 21.05 -6.06
C SER A 552 2.83 21.65 -5.63
N PRO A 553 2.72 22.99 -5.52
CA PRO A 553 1.47 23.69 -5.23
C PRO A 553 0.32 23.37 -6.19
N PHE A 554 0.63 23.20 -7.47
CA PHE A 554 -0.33 22.94 -8.54
C PHE A 554 0.31 22.09 -9.63
N ASN A 555 -0.48 21.19 -10.22
CA ASN A 555 -0.05 20.43 -11.39
C ASN A 555 -0.32 21.25 -12.66
N ILE A 556 0.71 21.97 -13.14
CA ILE A 556 0.62 22.80 -14.34
C ILE A 556 0.17 21.98 -15.54
N ASP A 557 0.67 20.76 -15.67
CA ASP A 557 0.48 19.96 -16.87
C ASP A 557 -0.97 19.49 -16.98
N VAL A 558 -1.58 19.07 -15.86
CA VAL A 558 -3.02 18.74 -15.81
C VAL A 558 -3.89 19.97 -16.09
N ILE A 559 -3.54 21.14 -15.55
CA ILE A 559 -4.29 22.38 -15.80
C ILE A 559 -4.21 22.77 -17.27
N VAL A 560 -3.04 22.66 -17.88
CA VAL A 560 -2.81 22.96 -19.30
C VAL A 560 -3.53 21.94 -20.18
N ASP A 561 -3.45 20.64 -19.86
CA ASP A 561 -4.12 19.58 -20.60
C ASP A 561 -5.65 19.70 -20.50
N ALA A 562 -6.18 20.12 -19.36
CA ALA A 562 -7.60 20.43 -19.20
C ALA A 562 -8.03 21.66 -20.02
N ALA A 563 -7.18 22.70 -20.10
CA ALA A 563 -7.49 23.93 -20.82
C ALA A 563 -7.35 23.82 -22.34
N LEU A 564 -6.33 23.10 -22.82
CA LEU A 564 -6.00 22.97 -24.25
C LEU A 564 -6.58 21.71 -24.89
N GLY A 565 -7.09 20.78 -24.08
CA GLY A 565 -7.33 19.41 -24.50
C GLY A 565 -6.01 18.68 -24.71
N THR A 566 -5.99 17.38 -24.40
CA THR A 566 -4.83 16.48 -24.57
C THR A 566 -4.42 16.22 -26.04
N SER A 567 -4.85 17.08 -26.97
CA SER A 567 -4.49 17.10 -28.39
C SER A 567 -3.20 17.86 -28.71
N GLY A 568 -2.63 18.60 -27.76
CA GLY A 568 -1.34 19.28 -27.92
C GLY A 568 -0.18 18.39 -27.49
N GLY A 569 0.68 17.97 -28.43
CA GLY A 569 1.99 17.41 -28.10
C GLY A 569 2.85 18.49 -27.45
N LEU A 570 2.89 18.51 -26.13
CA LEU A 570 3.85 19.26 -25.35
C LEU A 570 5.05 18.31 -25.17
N GLU A 571 6.01 18.37 -26.09
CA GLU A 571 7.37 17.91 -25.82
C GLU A 571 7.94 18.83 -24.75
N ILE A 572 7.68 18.48 -23.49
CA ILE A 572 8.38 19.07 -22.37
C ILE A 572 9.51 18.11 -22.07
N ASP A 573 10.69 18.42 -22.60
CA ASP A 573 11.98 17.95 -22.06
C ASP A 573 12.18 18.69 -20.72
N ARG A 574 11.32 18.38 -19.75
CA ARG A 574 11.60 18.69 -18.37
C ARG A 574 12.57 17.59 -17.99
N ASP A 575 13.76 17.99 -17.56
CA ASP A 575 14.49 17.23 -16.55
C ASP A 575 13.47 17.04 -15.42
N SER A 576 12.71 15.96 -15.50
CA SER A 576 12.04 15.45 -14.34
C SER A 576 13.20 15.25 -13.40
N TYR A 577 13.26 16.08 -12.37
CA TYR A 577 13.81 15.64 -11.10
C TYR A 577 12.89 14.49 -10.65
N GLU A 578 12.93 13.38 -11.40
CA GLU A 578 12.77 12.05 -10.88
C GLU A 578 13.80 12.07 -9.77
N ARG A 579 13.32 12.22 -8.52
CA ARG A 579 14.04 11.51 -7.49
C ARG A 579 14.09 10.11 -8.04
N ASP A 580 15.30 9.61 -8.28
CA ASP A 580 15.58 8.20 -8.15
C ASP A 580 15.14 7.81 -6.73
N ILE A 581 13.82 7.71 -6.51
CA ILE A 581 13.29 6.83 -5.52
C ILE A 581 13.61 5.50 -6.18
N VAL A 582 14.81 5.01 -5.87
CA VAL A 582 15.08 3.58 -5.89
C VAL A 582 13.80 2.97 -5.35
N GLU A 583 13.11 2.18 -6.17
CA GLU A 583 12.05 1.34 -5.66
C GLU A 583 12.73 0.42 -4.64
N GLU A 584 12.83 0.90 -3.40
CA GLU A 584 13.04 0.09 -2.23
C GLU A 584 11.77 -0.74 -2.13
N ASP A 585 11.72 -1.80 -2.94
CA ASP A 585 10.96 -2.99 -2.62
C ASP A 585 11.32 -3.26 -1.16
N LEU A 586 10.35 -3.10 -0.25
CA LEU A 586 10.51 -3.19 1.20
C LEU A 586 11.02 -4.59 1.65
N GLY A 587 11.45 -5.45 0.72
CA GLY A 587 12.15 -6.71 0.90
C GLY A 587 13.69 -6.67 0.75
N ALA A 588 14.34 -5.57 0.34
CA ALA A 588 15.80 -5.50 0.34
C ALA A 588 16.32 -4.05 0.37
N TRP A 589 16.75 -3.61 1.55
CA TRP A 589 17.40 -2.31 1.75
C TRP A 589 18.86 -2.41 1.27
N GLU A 590 19.18 -1.84 0.10
CA GLU A 590 20.56 -1.53 -0.31
C GLU A 590 20.83 -0.04 -0.05
N ASP A 591 21.81 0.26 0.82
CA ASP A 591 22.26 1.63 1.06
C ASP A 591 23.29 2.08 0.02
N GLU A 592 22.99 3.16 -0.69
CA GLU A 592 24.00 4.13 -1.11
C GLU A 592 23.95 5.34 -0.16
N ALA A 593 24.90 5.42 0.76
CA ALA A 593 25.21 6.64 1.50
C ALA A 593 26.69 6.95 1.31
N GLU A 594 26.99 7.93 0.48
CA GLU A 594 28.31 8.56 0.42
C GLU A 594 28.54 9.37 1.72
N GLU A 595 29.37 8.84 2.61
CA GLU A 595 29.98 9.64 3.68
C GLU A 595 30.98 10.62 3.04
N SER A 596 30.55 11.87 2.84
CA SER A 596 31.48 12.99 2.68
C SER A 596 31.93 13.46 4.07
N ASP A 597 33.05 12.92 4.52
CA ASP A 597 33.76 13.41 5.70
C ASP A 597 34.43 14.76 5.35
N GLY A 598 33.65 15.84 5.46
CA GLY A 598 34.09 17.22 5.31
C GLY A 598 34.52 17.79 6.66
N GLY A 599 35.67 17.36 7.16
CA GLY A 599 36.34 18.06 8.24
C GLY A 599 36.98 19.35 7.72
N GLU A 600 36.63 20.50 8.30
CA GLU A 600 37.54 21.64 8.51
C GLU A 600 36.90 22.65 9.48
N ASN A 601 37.57 22.84 10.63
CA ASN A 601 37.54 23.93 11.63
C ASN A 601 36.22 24.52 12.14
#